data_AF-A0A8S0SGR5-F1
#
_entry.id   AF-A0A8S0SGR5-F1
#
_cell.length_a   1.000
_cell.length_b   1.000
_cell.length_c   1.000
_cell.angle_alpha   90.00
_cell.angle_beta   90.00
_cell.angle_gamma   90.00
#
_symmetry.space_group_name_H-M   'P 1'
#
loop_
_entity.id
_entity.type
_entity.pdbx_description
1 polymer ?
#
loop_
_entity_poly.entity_id
_entity_poly.type
_entity_poly.pdbx_seq_one_letter_code
_entity_poly.pdbx_strand_id
1 'polypeptide(L)'
;MWQLLFAEKQWPLVDYWCQFLQEHHNKAISRDTWSQLLEFARTIDPTLSNYDPEGAWPYLIDEFVDYLNENGIIHEGKLSDWSFKH
;
A
#
# COMPACT_ATOMS: atom_id res chain seq x y z
N MET A 1 -13.84 2.60 -3.94
CA MET A 1 -13.42 3.64 -4.93
C MET A 1 -12.00 3.40 -5.45
N TRP A 2 -11.02 3.11 -4.59
CA TRP A 2 -9.64 2.79 -4.99
C TRP A 2 -9.54 1.50 -5.81
N GLN A 3 -10.22 0.42 -5.38
CA GLN A 3 -10.18 -0.88 -6.06
C GLN A 3 -10.54 -0.81 -7.56
N LEU A 4 -11.45 0.07 -7.99
CA LEU A 4 -11.80 0.22 -9.42
C LEU A 4 -10.71 0.98 -10.21
N LEU A 5 -10.10 2.00 -9.60
CA LEU A 5 -9.02 2.79 -10.21
C LEU A 5 -7.71 1.99 -10.36
N PHE A 6 -7.45 1.08 -9.42
CA PHE A 6 -6.26 0.22 -9.44
C PHE A 6 -6.52 -1.16 -10.06
N ALA A 7 -7.79 -1.56 -10.28
CA ALA A 7 -8.13 -2.80 -10.98
C ALA A 7 -7.58 -2.83 -12.42
N GLU A 8 -7.59 -1.68 -13.12
CA GLU A 8 -6.99 -1.57 -14.46
C GLU A 8 -5.46 -1.66 -14.43
N LYS A 9 -4.82 -1.30 -13.30
CA LYS A 9 -3.36 -1.36 -13.12
C LYS A 9 -2.86 -2.61 -12.39
N GLN A 10 -3.77 -3.46 -11.90
CA GLN A 10 -3.47 -4.62 -11.07
C GLN A 10 -2.46 -4.33 -9.95
N TRP A 11 -2.58 -3.20 -9.25
CA TRP A 11 -1.69 -2.95 -8.11
C TRP A 11 -2.06 -3.88 -6.96
N PRO A 12 -1.25 -4.90 -6.65
CA PRO A 12 -1.67 -5.97 -5.73
C PRO A 12 -1.70 -5.51 -4.28
N LEU A 13 -1.10 -4.35 -3.98
CA LEU A 13 -1.05 -3.78 -2.64
C LEU A 13 -2.27 -2.90 -2.31
N VAL A 14 -3.18 -2.66 -3.27
CA VAL A 14 -4.36 -1.80 -3.04
C VAL A 14 -5.28 -2.34 -1.94
N ASP A 15 -5.37 -3.66 -1.82
CA ASP A 15 -6.23 -4.30 -0.83
C ASP A 15 -5.67 -4.12 0.58
N TYR A 16 -4.37 -4.38 0.74
CA TYR A 16 -3.65 -4.11 1.99
C TYR A 16 -3.64 -2.63 2.36
N TRP A 17 -3.55 -1.74 1.38
CA TRP A 17 -3.68 -0.30 1.62
C TRP A 17 -5.06 0.04 2.18
N CYS A 18 -6.13 -0.49 1.58
CA CYS A 18 -7.48 -0.32 2.09
C CYS A 18 -7.62 -0.87 3.53
N GLN A 19 -7.05 -2.04 3.81
CA GLN A 19 -7.07 -2.63 5.15
C GLN A 19 -6.29 -1.79 6.16
N PHE A 20 -5.07 -1.36 5.82
CA PHE A 20 -4.25 -0.47 6.64
C PHE A 20 -5.00 0.81 7.00
N LEU A 21 -5.69 1.43 6.04
CA LEU A 21 -6.50 2.62 6.33
C LEU A 21 -7.68 2.31 7.26
N GLN A 22 -8.32 1.16 7.12
CA GLN A 22 -9.42 0.78 8.02
C GLN A 22 -8.93 0.51 9.45
N GLU A 23 -7.77 -0.11 9.61
CA GLU A 23 -7.21 -0.50 10.91
C GLU A 23 -6.46 0.65 11.61
N HIS A 24 -5.60 1.36 10.88
CA HIS A 24 -4.70 2.38 11.43
C HIS A 24 -5.20 3.82 11.22
N HIS A 25 -6.02 4.09 10.19
CA HIS A 25 -6.30 5.47 9.78
C HIS A 25 -7.77 5.73 9.41
N ASN A 26 -8.64 5.87 10.42
CA ASN A 26 -10.04 6.28 10.24
C ASN A 26 -10.20 7.81 10.02
N LYS A 27 -9.34 8.41 9.20
CA LYS A 27 -9.40 9.82 8.83
C LYS A 27 -9.34 9.98 7.32
N ALA A 28 -9.96 11.05 6.82
CA ALA A 28 -9.95 11.38 5.41
C ALA A 28 -8.51 11.63 4.91
N ILE A 29 -8.13 10.99 3.82
CA ILE A 29 -6.85 11.23 3.15
C ILE A 29 -6.93 12.51 2.33
N SER A 30 -5.95 13.40 2.53
CA SER A 30 -5.81 14.62 1.76
C SER A 30 -5.45 14.31 0.29
N ARG A 31 -5.87 15.19 -0.63
CA ARG A 31 -5.62 15.02 -2.08
C ARG A 31 -4.13 14.93 -2.42
N ASP A 32 -3.28 15.59 -1.63
CA ASP A 32 -1.83 15.56 -1.77
C ASP A 32 -1.28 14.15 -1.52
N THR A 33 -1.58 13.57 -0.35
CA THR A 33 -1.24 12.18 0.00
C THR A 33 -1.80 11.17 -0.99
N TRP A 34 -3.01 11.40 -1.52
CA TRP A 34 -3.55 10.56 -2.59
C TRP A 34 -2.68 10.59 -3.85
N SER A 35 -2.23 11.77 -4.26
CA SER A 35 -1.39 11.95 -5.45
C SER A 35 -0.03 11.28 -5.25
N GLN A 36 0.53 11.38 -4.04
CA GLN A 36 1.76 10.70 -3.65
C GLN A 36 1.59 9.18 -3.68
N LEU A 37 0.49 8.62 -3.14
CA LEU A 37 0.27 7.17 -3.21
C LEU A 37 0.09 6.68 -4.67
N LEU A 38 -0.60 7.46 -5.49
CA LEU A 38 -0.74 7.13 -6.91
C LEU A 38 0.62 7.10 -7.62
N GLU A 39 1.54 7.99 -7.25
CA GLU A 39 2.89 7.96 -7.77
C GLU A 39 3.66 6.76 -7.24
N PHE A 40 3.60 6.50 -5.94
CA PHE A 40 4.18 5.33 -5.29
C PHE A 40 3.76 4.03 -5.96
N ALA A 41 2.45 3.82 -6.17
CA ALA A 41 1.92 2.62 -6.82
C ALA A 41 2.33 2.47 -8.30
N ARG A 42 2.88 3.54 -8.90
CA ARG A 42 3.36 3.55 -10.30
C ARG A 42 4.87 3.41 -10.39
N THR A 43 5.61 3.92 -9.41
CA THR A 43 7.08 3.99 -9.43
C THR A 43 7.72 2.91 -8.57
N ILE A 44 7.05 2.48 -7.50
CA ILE A 44 7.55 1.50 -6.54
C ILE A 44 7.05 0.12 -6.93
N ASP A 45 7.97 -0.84 -6.94
CA ASP A 45 7.68 -2.23 -7.22
C ASP A 45 6.82 -2.83 -6.10
N PRO A 46 5.88 -3.76 -6.39
CA PRO A 46 5.13 -4.47 -5.35
C PRO A 46 6.02 -5.21 -4.34
N THR A 47 7.27 -5.53 -4.66
CA THR A 47 8.25 -6.09 -3.71
C THR A 47 8.93 -5.04 -2.82
N LEU A 48 8.55 -3.77 -2.95
CA LEU A 48 9.15 -2.61 -2.29
C LEU A 48 10.68 -2.51 -2.46
N SER A 49 11.26 -3.24 -3.44
CA SER A 49 12.71 -3.30 -3.62
C SER A 49 13.31 -2.00 -4.11
N ASN A 50 12.48 -1.11 -4.67
CA ASN A 50 12.85 0.24 -5.13
C ASN A 50 12.33 1.34 -4.20
N TYR A 51 11.81 0.99 -3.02
CA TYR A 51 11.35 1.97 -2.04
C TYR A 51 12.54 2.60 -1.30
N ASP A 52 12.50 3.94 -1.19
CA ASP A 52 13.49 4.71 -0.43
C ASP A 52 12.78 5.43 0.73
N PRO A 53 13.04 5.03 2.00
CA PRO A 53 12.41 5.62 3.18
C PRO A 53 12.97 7.01 3.52
N GLU A 54 14.09 7.41 2.91
CA GLU A 54 14.63 8.78 3.01
C GLU A 54 14.06 9.69 1.90
N GLY A 55 13.14 9.16 1.09
CA GLY A 55 12.47 9.85 -0.01
C GLY A 55 11.50 10.92 0.46
N ALA A 56 11.00 11.72 -0.48
CA ALA A 56 10.03 12.79 -0.21
C ALA A 56 8.60 12.28 0.02
N TRP A 57 8.44 11.03 0.46
CA TRP A 57 7.13 10.42 0.68
C TRP A 57 6.50 10.93 1.98
N PRO A 58 5.17 11.05 2.04
CA PRO A 58 4.47 11.36 3.28
C PRO A 58 4.59 10.19 4.26
N TYR A 59 4.69 10.49 5.55
CA TYR A 59 4.79 9.51 6.63
C TYR A 59 3.74 8.38 6.57
N LEU A 60 2.55 8.67 6.04
CA LEU A 60 1.50 7.65 5.86
C LEU A 60 1.93 6.51 4.91
N ILE A 61 2.76 6.80 3.91
CA ILE A 61 3.31 5.78 3.00
C ILE A 61 4.41 4.99 3.72
N ASP A 62 5.27 5.64 4.50
CA ASP A 62 6.24 4.94 5.34
C ASP A 62 5.56 3.98 6.32
N GLU A 63 4.52 4.42 7.01
CA GLU A 63 3.72 3.58 7.91
C GLU A 63 3.09 2.38 7.18
N PHE A 64 2.65 2.57 5.94
CA PHE A 64 2.12 1.47 5.15
C PHE A 64 3.19 0.46 4.72
N VAL A 65 4.38 0.94 4.34
CA VAL A 65 5.52 0.07 4.02
C VAL A 65 5.95 -0.73 5.25
N ASP A 66 5.98 -0.10 6.42
CA ASP A 66 6.25 -0.76 7.69
C ASP A 66 5.20 -1.84 7.97
N TYR A 67 3.91 -1.50 7.85
CA TYR A 67 2.79 -2.46 8.00
C TYR A 67 2.94 -3.67 7.07
N LEU A 68 3.32 -3.46 5.81
CA LEU A 68 3.53 -4.54 4.85
C LEU A 68 4.71 -5.45 5.24
N ASN A 69 5.78 -4.89 5.79
CA ASN A 69 6.94 -5.63 6.29
C ASN A 69 6.60 -6.39 7.58
N GLU A 70 5.92 -5.76 8.53
CA GLU A 70 5.48 -6.37 9.79
C GLU A 70 4.55 -7.56 9.55
N ASN A 71 3.64 -7.45 8.57
CA ASN A 71 2.72 -8.52 8.19
C ASN A 71 3.36 -9.56 7.26
N GLY A 72 4.63 -9.39 6.84
CA GLY A 72 5.36 -10.33 5.99
C GLY A 72 4.77 -10.48 4.58
N ILE A 73 4.04 -9.48 4.10
CA ILE A 73 3.29 -9.53 2.82
C ILE A 73 4.25 -9.48 1.62
N ILE A 74 5.42 -8.89 1.81
CA ILE A 74 6.44 -8.61 0.79
C ILE A 74 7.49 -9.74 0.72
N HIS A 75 7.18 -10.92 1.27
CA HIS A 75 8.06 -12.08 1.18
C HIS A 75 7.81 -12.84 -0.14
N GLU A 76 8.67 -12.56 -1.12
CA GLU A 76 9.04 -13.41 -2.26
C GLU A 76 7.87 -14.19 -2.92
N GLY A 77 7.17 -13.53 -3.83
CA GLY A 77 6.47 -14.19 -4.93
C GLY A 77 5.17 -14.91 -4.61
N LYS A 78 4.62 -14.81 -3.39
CA LYS A 78 3.24 -15.18 -3.10
C LYS A 78 2.56 -14.05 -2.36
N LEU A 79 1.62 -13.38 -3.03
CA LEU A 79 0.48 -12.80 -2.31
C LEU A 79 -0.10 -13.96 -1.52
N SER A 80 0.13 -13.97 -0.21
CA SER A 80 -0.53 -14.87 0.70
C SER A 80 -2.01 -14.58 0.56
N ASP A 81 -2.75 -15.58 0.07
CA ASP A 81 -4.20 -15.62 0.10
C ASP A 81 -4.61 -15.58 1.57
N TRP A 82 -4.74 -14.37 2.14
CA TRP A 82 -5.36 -14.17 3.45
C TRP A 82 -6.89 -14.14 3.30
N SER A 83 -7.39 -15.14 2.58
CA SER A 83 -8.81 -15.43 2.49
C SER A 83 -9.21 -16.16 3.78
N PHE A 84 -10.03 -15.46 4.56
CA PHE A 84 -10.87 -15.95 5.66
C PHE A 84 -10.21 -16.31 6.99
N LYS A 85 -10.28 -15.37 7.93
CA LYS A 85 -10.54 -15.70 9.34
C LYS A 85 -11.49 -14.71 10.02
N HIS A 86 -12.79 -14.80 9.71
CA HIS A 86 -13.87 -14.97 10.69
C HIS A 86 -15.15 -15.43 10.01
#